data_AF-A0A0D2EP37-F1
#
_entry.id   AF-A0A0D2EP37-F1
#
_cell.length_a   1.000
_cell.length_b   1.000
_cell.length_c   1.000
_cell.angle_alpha   90.00
_cell.angle_beta   90.00
_cell.angle_gamma   90.00
#
_symmetry.space_group_name_H-M   'P 1'
#
loop_
_entity.id
_entity.type
_entity.pdbx_description
1 polymer ?
#
loop_
_entity_poly.entity_id
_entity_poly.type
_entity_poly.pdbx_seq_one_letter_code
_entity_poly.pdbx_strand_id
1 'polypeptide(L)'
;MSTFGPATDLVVGPGFKEHFLGDGGGNSALGGVLPSDVEGRTVREITFTSDVVEIGKFLAHDYFHDGSLYLLDSPGHCVGHLCALVRTTSSPDTYVFLGGDAAHHCGEFRPSAYVPMPEAITPNPVTLQDRNIPFCPGAWFEDLQTSRSRDPKEPLWQPAFGHNMDDVLTTIAHMQEYDGDDSIFVILAHDPALRSPGVPFFPESINDWKERGLGKELRWAWIGDVMRASKG
;
A
#
# COMPACT_ATOMS: atom_id res chain seq x y z
N MET A 1 -5.73 10.50 -24.55
CA MET A 1 -6.28 9.17 -24.89
C MET A 1 -6.14 8.30 -23.66
N SER A 2 -7.18 7.55 -23.29
CA SER A 2 -7.08 6.61 -22.16
C SER A 2 -6.17 5.45 -22.53
N THR A 3 -5.36 4.98 -21.56
CA THR A 3 -4.43 3.85 -21.73
C THR A 3 -5.15 2.54 -22.03
N PHE A 4 -6.38 2.40 -21.52
CA PHE A 4 -7.25 1.23 -21.74
C PHE A 4 -8.44 1.58 -22.65
N GLY A 5 -8.96 0.62 -23.40
CA GLY A 5 -10.10 0.82 -24.29
C GLY A 5 -11.44 1.03 -23.55
N PRO A 6 -12.53 1.35 -24.28
CA PRO A 6 -13.87 1.50 -23.70
C PRO A 6 -14.48 0.18 -23.20
N ALA A 7 -13.97 -0.97 -23.65
CA ALA A 7 -14.42 -2.29 -23.18
C ALA A 7 -13.89 -2.66 -21.78
N THR A 8 -13.03 -1.82 -21.19
CA THR A 8 -12.51 -2.04 -19.83
C THR A 8 -13.47 -1.42 -18.82
N ASP A 9 -14.00 -2.25 -17.92
CA ASP A 9 -14.84 -1.80 -16.81
C ASP A 9 -13.99 -0.98 -15.80
N LEU A 10 -14.58 0.10 -15.27
CA LEU A 10 -14.01 0.89 -14.18
C LEU A 10 -14.64 0.44 -12.87
N VAL A 11 -13.87 -0.21 -12.00
CA VAL A 11 -14.33 -0.69 -10.69
C VAL A 11 -13.89 0.29 -9.62
N VAL A 12 -14.83 0.74 -8.78
CA VAL A 12 -14.64 1.81 -7.79
C VAL A 12 -15.32 1.46 -6.47
N GLY A 13 -14.87 2.06 -5.38
CA GLY A 13 -15.44 1.86 -4.05
C GLY A 13 -16.64 2.77 -3.75
N PRO A 14 -17.19 2.68 -2.53
CA PRO A 14 -18.40 3.37 -2.13
C PRO A 14 -18.34 4.89 -2.29
N GLY A 15 -19.44 5.47 -2.80
CA GLY A 15 -19.64 6.91 -2.92
C GLY A 15 -18.94 7.56 -4.12
N PHE A 16 -18.15 6.81 -4.89
CA PHE A 16 -17.46 7.32 -6.07
C PHE A 16 -18.42 7.93 -7.09
N LYS A 17 -19.52 7.23 -7.42
CA LYS A 17 -20.44 7.69 -8.47
C LYS A 17 -21.12 8.99 -8.09
N GLU A 18 -21.61 9.06 -6.86
CA GLU A 18 -22.22 10.28 -6.32
C GLU A 18 -21.21 11.43 -6.29
N HIS A 19 -20.00 11.19 -5.80
CA HIS A 19 -18.99 12.22 -5.60
C HIS A 19 -18.38 12.73 -6.92
N PHE A 20 -17.94 11.83 -7.80
CA PHE A 20 -17.20 12.21 -9.01
C PHE A 20 -18.06 12.38 -10.24
N LEU A 21 -19.19 11.66 -10.34
CA LEU A 21 -20.06 11.69 -11.52
C LEU A 21 -21.38 12.46 -11.30
N GLY A 22 -21.67 12.84 -10.04
CA GLY A 22 -22.83 13.65 -9.70
C GLY A 22 -22.71 15.12 -10.10
N ASP A 23 -23.81 15.84 -9.95
CA ASP A 23 -23.90 17.26 -10.28
C ASP A 23 -22.96 18.08 -9.39
N GLY A 24 -21.97 18.73 -10.01
CA GLY A 24 -21.00 19.60 -9.31
C GLY A 24 -19.55 19.11 -9.35
N GLY A 25 -19.31 17.82 -9.63
CA GLY A 25 -17.98 17.23 -9.82
C GLY A 25 -17.06 17.25 -8.59
N GLY A 26 -16.61 16.08 -8.13
CA GLY A 26 -15.78 15.91 -6.92
C GLY A 26 -14.25 15.95 -7.13
N ASN A 27 -13.77 16.44 -8.27
CA ASN A 27 -12.33 16.43 -8.56
C ASN A 27 -11.56 17.38 -7.62
N SER A 28 -10.46 16.90 -7.07
CA SER A 28 -9.57 17.64 -6.18
C SER A 28 -8.10 17.23 -6.40
N ALA A 29 -7.18 17.79 -5.61
CA ALA A 29 -5.79 17.34 -5.60
C ALA A 29 -5.61 15.90 -5.08
N LEU A 30 -6.62 15.35 -4.40
CA LEU A 30 -6.60 14.02 -3.79
C LEU A 30 -7.21 12.93 -4.68
N GLY A 31 -7.82 13.31 -5.80
CA GLY A 31 -8.50 12.37 -6.66
C GLY A 31 -9.39 13.09 -7.65
N GLY A 32 -9.51 12.50 -8.83
CA GLY A 32 -10.38 13.03 -9.85
C GLY A 32 -10.56 12.09 -11.01
N VAL A 33 -11.63 12.36 -11.77
CA VAL A 33 -12.05 11.60 -12.93
C VAL A 33 -12.26 12.58 -14.06
N LEU A 34 -11.61 12.32 -15.20
CA LEU A 34 -11.90 13.06 -16.42
C LEU A 34 -13.10 12.40 -17.13
N PRO A 35 -13.91 13.17 -17.89
CA PRO A 35 -14.98 12.58 -18.70
C PRO A 35 -14.50 11.41 -19.58
N SER A 36 -13.28 11.51 -20.13
CA SER A 36 -12.67 10.46 -20.96
C SER A 36 -12.31 9.17 -20.21
N ASP A 37 -12.26 9.19 -18.88
CA ASP A 37 -11.95 8.01 -18.06
C ASP A 37 -13.18 7.10 -17.87
N VAL A 38 -14.38 7.66 -18.07
CA VAL A 38 -15.67 6.98 -17.90
C VAL A 38 -16.48 6.87 -19.19
N GLU A 39 -16.24 7.73 -20.17
CA GLU A 39 -16.98 7.74 -21.43
C GLU A 39 -16.91 6.38 -22.14
N GLY A 40 -18.09 5.78 -22.36
CA GLY A 40 -18.23 4.49 -23.03
C GLY A 40 -17.85 3.27 -22.18
N ARG A 41 -17.54 3.43 -20.88
CA ARG A 41 -17.18 2.33 -19.97
C ARG A 41 -18.30 2.01 -18.99
N THR A 42 -18.33 0.75 -18.54
CA THR A 42 -19.15 0.36 -17.39
C THR A 42 -18.46 0.82 -16.10
N VAL A 43 -19.10 1.69 -15.32
CA VAL A 43 -18.63 2.05 -13.97
C VAL A 43 -19.34 1.16 -12.95
N ARG A 44 -18.59 0.27 -12.29
CA ARG A 44 -19.07 -0.66 -11.25
C ARG A 44 -18.63 -0.16 -9.89
N GLU A 45 -19.61 0.24 -9.08
CA GLU A 45 -19.36 0.69 -7.70
C GLU A 45 -19.62 -0.48 -6.75
N ILE A 46 -18.60 -0.86 -5.99
CA ILE A 46 -18.70 -1.89 -4.96
C ILE A 46 -19.13 -1.22 -3.67
N THR A 47 -20.34 -1.53 -3.19
CA THR A 47 -20.97 -0.87 -2.03
C THR A 47 -20.69 -1.57 -0.70
N PHE A 48 -20.14 -2.78 -0.74
CA PHE A 48 -19.93 -3.64 0.44
C PHE A 48 -21.19 -3.89 1.29
N THR A 49 -22.37 -3.93 0.67
CA THR A 49 -23.65 -4.20 1.35
C THR A 49 -24.18 -5.62 1.19
N SER A 50 -23.62 -6.39 0.24
CA SER A 50 -24.00 -7.78 -0.05
C SER A 50 -22.79 -8.53 -0.60
N ASP A 51 -22.76 -9.86 -0.42
CA ASP A 51 -21.66 -10.72 -0.86
C ASP A 51 -20.28 -10.23 -0.36
N VAL A 52 -20.24 -9.91 0.94
CA VAL A 52 -19.08 -9.40 1.66
C VAL A 52 -18.61 -10.42 2.68
N VAL A 53 -17.30 -10.55 2.79
CA VAL A 53 -16.63 -11.26 3.88
C VAL A 53 -15.73 -10.29 4.64
N GLU A 54 -15.45 -10.59 5.90
CA GLU A 54 -14.43 -9.86 6.66
C GLU A 54 -13.11 -10.60 6.53
N ILE A 55 -12.07 -9.91 6.04
CA ILE A 55 -10.69 -10.41 6.02
C ILE A 55 -9.88 -9.41 6.85
N GLY A 56 -9.21 -9.90 7.91
CA GLY A 56 -8.59 -9.03 8.90
C GLY A 56 -9.62 -8.02 9.45
N LYS A 57 -9.36 -6.73 9.25
CA LYS A 57 -10.28 -5.62 9.59
C LYS A 57 -10.95 -4.95 8.40
N PHE A 58 -10.83 -5.51 7.19
CA PHE A 58 -11.46 -4.98 6.00
C PHE A 58 -12.74 -5.74 5.66
N LEU A 59 -13.77 -5.00 5.23
CA LEU A 59 -14.83 -5.56 4.41
C LEU A 59 -14.25 -5.88 3.03
N ALA A 60 -14.47 -7.10 2.57
CA ALA A 60 -13.86 -7.63 1.36
C ALA A 60 -14.91 -8.22 0.43
N HIS A 61 -14.78 -7.95 -0.86
CA HIS A 61 -15.61 -8.49 -1.92
C HIS A 61 -14.77 -9.35 -2.86
N ASP A 62 -15.08 -10.65 -2.96
CA ASP A 62 -14.44 -11.58 -3.89
C ASP A 62 -14.92 -11.28 -5.32
N TYR A 63 -14.10 -10.57 -6.09
CA TYR A 63 -14.50 -10.00 -7.37
C TYR A 63 -14.72 -11.07 -8.46
N PHE A 64 -13.98 -12.18 -8.39
CA PHE A 64 -14.11 -13.30 -9.35
C PHE A 64 -14.86 -14.50 -8.78
N HIS A 65 -15.25 -14.46 -7.50
CA HIS A 65 -15.92 -15.55 -6.79
C HIS A 65 -15.10 -16.86 -6.75
N ASP A 66 -13.78 -16.76 -6.82
CA ASP A 66 -12.84 -17.90 -6.81
C ASP A 66 -11.71 -17.73 -5.78
N GLY A 67 -11.76 -16.66 -4.98
CA GLY A 67 -10.77 -16.29 -3.97
C GLY A 67 -9.43 -15.82 -4.53
N SER A 68 -9.35 -15.45 -5.81
CA SER A 68 -8.11 -14.94 -6.41
C SER A 68 -7.89 -13.44 -6.21
N LEU A 69 -8.97 -12.65 -6.15
CA LEU A 69 -8.93 -11.20 -6.00
C LEU A 69 -10.06 -10.72 -5.09
N TYR A 70 -9.68 -10.15 -3.95
CA TYR A 70 -10.60 -9.43 -3.08
C TYR A 70 -10.38 -7.93 -3.21
N LEU A 71 -11.44 -7.19 -3.46
CA LEU A 71 -11.46 -5.74 -3.31
C LEU A 71 -11.79 -5.41 -1.86
N LEU A 72 -11.07 -4.46 -1.27
CA LEU A 72 -11.16 -4.13 0.16
C LEU A 72 -11.69 -2.71 0.33
N ASP A 73 -12.66 -2.54 1.22
CA ASP A 73 -13.21 -1.23 1.57
C ASP A 73 -12.18 -0.42 2.36
N SER A 74 -11.56 0.56 1.72
CA SER A 74 -10.37 1.26 2.25
C SER A 74 -10.49 2.77 2.09
N PRO A 75 -11.46 3.41 2.75
CA PRO A 75 -11.68 4.85 2.63
C PRO A 75 -10.51 5.64 3.23
N GLY A 76 -10.48 6.94 2.93
CA GLY A 76 -9.58 7.89 3.56
C GLY A 76 -8.81 8.73 2.56
N HIS A 77 -8.02 8.12 1.68
CA HIS A 77 -7.23 8.86 0.68
C HIS A 77 -8.14 9.68 -0.24
N CYS A 78 -9.09 9.01 -0.90
CA CYS A 78 -10.13 9.63 -1.71
C CYS A 78 -11.46 8.85 -1.57
N VAL A 79 -12.56 9.47 -1.99
CA VAL A 79 -13.87 8.81 -2.01
C VAL A 79 -13.82 7.61 -2.95
N GLY A 80 -14.31 6.46 -2.50
CA GLY A 80 -14.30 5.22 -3.28
C GLY A 80 -12.90 4.60 -3.49
N HIS A 81 -11.91 4.95 -2.67
CA HIS A 81 -10.61 4.28 -2.67
C HIS A 81 -10.74 2.80 -2.29
N LEU A 82 -10.07 1.92 -3.05
CA LEU A 82 -10.04 0.48 -2.84
C LEU A 82 -8.60 -0.01 -2.77
N CYS A 83 -8.31 -0.85 -1.78
CA CYS A 83 -7.17 -1.74 -1.77
C CYS A 83 -7.57 -3.07 -2.40
N ALA A 84 -6.59 -3.91 -2.75
CA ALA A 84 -6.84 -5.24 -3.26
C ALA A 84 -5.96 -6.29 -2.55
N LEU A 85 -6.52 -7.46 -2.26
CA LEU A 85 -5.78 -8.63 -1.81
C LEU A 85 -5.80 -9.68 -2.93
N VAL A 86 -4.63 -9.97 -3.48
CA VAL A 86 -4.46 -10.83 -4.65
C VAL A 86 -3.75 -12.12 -4.25
N ARG A 87 -4.38 -13.27 -4.44
CA ARG A 87 -3.72 -14.57 -4.24
C ARG A 87 -2.74 -14.83 -5.37
N THR A 88 -1.50 -15.15 -5.02
CA THR A 88 -0.37 -15.30 -5.95
C THR A 88 0.08 -16.76 -6.11
N THR A 89 0.04 -17.55 -5.04
CA THR A 89 0.20 -19.02 -5.07
C THR A 89 -0.86 -19.70 -4.22
N SER A 90 -1.03 -21.02 -4.40
CA SER A 90 -2.04 -21.82 -3.67
C SER A 90 -1.50 -23.02 -2.87
N SER A 91 -0.17 -23.19 -2.82
CA SER A 91 0.48 -24.29 -2.08
C SER A 91 1.93 -23.92 -1.72
N PRO A 92 2.17 -23.19 -0.62
CA PRO A 92 1.17 -22.58 0.27
C PRO A 92 0.47 -21.37 -0.39
N ASP A 93 -0.62 -20.91 0.21
CA ASP A 93 -1.21 -19.63 -0.19
C ASP A 93 -0.24 -18.48 0.10
N THR A 94 -0.08 -17.58 -0.86
CA THR A 94 0.60 -16.29 -0.66
C THR A 94 -0.20 -15.20 -1.32
N TYR A 95 -0.08 -13.99 -0.81
CA TYR A 95 -0.87 -12.85 -1.27
C TYR A 95 0.01 -11.63 -1.52
N VAL A 96 -0.45 -10.78 -2.43
CA VAL A 96 0.01 -9.40 -2.55
C VAL A 96 -1.14 -8.50 -2.12
N PHE A 97 -0.87 -7.62 -1.16
CA PHE A 97 -1.79 -6.55 -0.78
C PHE A 97 -1.41 -5.31 -1.58
N LEU A 98 -2.27 -4.93 -2.53
CA LEU A 98 -2.13 -3.72 -3.33
C LEU A 98 -2.83 -2.57 -2.59
N GLY A 99 -2.04 -1.75 -1.91
CA GLY A 99 -2.53 -0.68 -1.05
C GLY A 99 -2.94 0.61 -1.77
N GLY A 100 -2.68 0.73 -3.08
CA GLY A 100 -2.93 1.96 -3.81
C GLY A 100 -2.27 3.15 -3.11
N ASP A 101 -3.09 4.15 -2.79
CA ASP A 101 -2.70 5.37 -2.09
C ASP A 101 -3.21 5.39 -0.63
N ALA A 102 -3.51 4.22 -0.05
CA ALA A 102 -3.79 4.10 1.39
C ALA A 102 -2.64 4.66 2.26
N ALA A 103 -1.42 4.57 1.73
CA ALA A 103 -0.25 5.30 2.19
C ALA A 103 0.61 5.65 0.97
N HIS A 104 1.40 6.71 1.06
CA HIS A 104 2.29 7.15 -0.04
C HIS A 104 3.73 6.69 0.16
N HIS A 105 4.10 6.31 1.38
CA HIS A 105 5.42 5.81 1.68
C HIS A 105 5.41 4.75 2.77
N CYS A 106 6.31 3.76 2.69
CA CYS A 106 6.36 2.67 3.67
C CYS A 106 6.58 3.13 5.11
N GLY A 107 7.31 4.21 5.32
CA GLY A 107 7.48 4.88 6.60
C GLY A 107 6.20 5.44 7.23
N GLU A 108 5.09 5.55 6.51
CA GLU A 108 3.78 5.94 7.06
C GLU A 108 3.06 4.79 7.77
N PHE A 109 3.45 3.54 7.49
CA PHE A 109 2.88 2.36 8.14
C PHE A 109 3.91 1.42 8.78
N ARG A 110 5.21 1.65 8.57
CA ARG A 110 6.32 0.89 9.16
C ARG A 110 7.25 1.79 9.99
N PRO A 111 7.78 1.31 11.13
CA PRO A 111 7.40 0.07 11.81
C PRO A 111 5.98 0.14 12.38
N SER A 112 5.49 -1.00 12.86
CA SER A 112 4.20 -1.11 13.54
C SER A 112 4.27 -2.13 14.67
N ALA A 113 3.19 -2.28 15.43
CA ALA A 113 3.08 -3.35 16.43
C ALA A 113 3.16 -4.76 15.82
N TYR A 114 2.78 -4.92 14.55
CA TYR A 114 2.84 -6.19 13.82
C TYR A 114 4.21 -6.42 13.17
N VAL A 115 4.88 -5.35 12.76
CA VAL A 115 6.20 -5.37 12.10
C VAL A 115 7.13 -4.38 12.79
N PRO A 116 7.76 -4.77 13.92
CA PRO A 116 8.68 -3.89 14.62
C PRO A 116 9.97 -3.66 13.82
N MET A 117 10.71 -2.61 14.16
CA MET A 117 12.03 -2.35 13.58
C MET A 117 12.97 -3.52 13.89
N PRO A 118 13.62 -4.15 12.88
CA PRO A 118 14.50 -5.28 13.12
C PRO A 118 15.86 -4.84 13.69
N GLU A 119 16.54 -5.76 14.38
CA GLU A 119 17.91 -5.55 14.86
C GLU A 119 18.92 -5.45 13.71
N ALA A 120 18.62 -6.07 12.56
CA ALA A 120 19.43 -6.01 11.35
C ALA A 120 18.55 -6.13 10.10
N ILE A 121 18.94 -5.47 9.01
CA ILE A 121 18.24 -5.55 7.72
C ILE A 121 19.17 -6.23 6.71
N THR A 122 18.64 -7.23 6.00
CA THR A 122 19.36 -7.95 4.94
C THR A 122 18.51 -7.98 3.67
N PRO A 123 19.02 -7.50 2.52
CA PRO A 123 20.30 -6.81 2.35
C PRO A 123 20.32 -5.47 3.11
N ASN A 124 21.49 -5.05 3.60
CA ASN A 124 21.61 -3.78 4.32
C ASN A 124 21.34 -2.60 3.35
N PRO A 125 20.29 -1.78 3.58
CA PRO A 125 19.92 -0.71 2.66
C PRO A 125 20.84 0.52 2.79
N VAL A 126 21.73 0.55 3.79
CA VAL A 126 22.69 1.62 4.05
C VAL A 126 24.08 1.14 3.64
N THR A 127 24.68 1.79 2.64
CA THR A 127 26.01 1.39 2.15
C THR A 127 27.12 1.83 3.11
N LEU A 128 28.30 1.18 3.08
CA LEU A 128 29.46 1.61 3.88
C LEU A 128 30.02 2.98 3.46
N GLN A 129 29.81 3.38 2.21
CA GLN A 129 30.08 4.76 1.78
C GLN A 129 29.22 5.75 2.56
N ASP A 130 28.07 5.27 3.07
CA ASP A 130 27.18 6.11 3.83
C ASP A 130 27.56 6.28 5.30
N ARG A 131 28.31 5.37 5.92
CA ARG A 131 28.64 5.45 7.35
C ARG A 131 29.98 4.78 7.67
N ASN A 132 30.74 5.44 8.56
CA ASN A 132 31.98 4.89 9.14
C ASN A 132 31.72 3.94 10.34
N ILE A 133 30.47 3.74 10.74
CA ILE A 133 30.04 2.93 11.90
C ILE A 133 28.98 1.93 11.41
N PRO A 134 28.97 0.68 11.93
CA PRO A 134 27.93 -0.29 11.61
C PRO A 134 26.52 0.28 11.83
N PHE A 135 25.65 0.09 10.84
CA PHE A 135 24.25 0.53 10.94
C PHE A 135 23.46 -0.44 11.81
N CYS A 136 22.96 0.04 12.96
CA CYS A 136 22.02 -0.66 13.83
C CYS A 136 20.62 -0.02 13.65
N PRO A 137 19.71 -0.64 12.88
CA PRO A 137 18.40 -0.05 12.57
C PRO A 137 17.57 0.22 13.82
N GLY A 138 17.51 -0.73 14.76
CA GLY A 138 16.76 -0.59 16.01
C GLY A 138 17.20 0.63 16.83
N ALA A 139 18.49 0.72 17.16
CA ALA A 139 19.02 1.83 17.94
C ALA A 139 18.87 3.18 17.21
N TRP A 140 19.15 3.21 15.90
CA TRP A 140 18.94 4.42 15.09
C TRP A 140 17.48 4.90 15.13
N PHE A 141 16.53 3.97 15.00
CA PHE A 141 15.12 4.31 14.98
C PHE A 141 14.63 4.76 16.36
N GLU A 142 15.05 4.09 17.43
CA GLU A 142 14.74 4.45 18.81
C GLU A 142 15.26 5.85 19.17
N ASP A 143 16.53 6.15 18.83
CA ASP A 143 17.13 7.48 19.02
C ASP A 143 16.35 8.55 18.24
N LEU A 144 16.01 8.27 16.97
CA LEU A 144 15.27 9.18 16.11
C LEU A 144 13.87 9.47 16.66
N GLN A 145 13.11 8.45 17.03
CA GLN A 145 11.76 8.61 17.58
C GLN A 145 11.80 9.32 18.93
N THR A 146 12.76 8.98 19.80
CA THR A 146 12.96 9.65 21.09
C THR A 146 13.27 11.13 20.91
N SER A 147 14.14 11.49 19.95
CA SER A 147 14.46 12.89 19.65
C SER A 147 13.25 13.71 19.16
N ARG A 148 12.22 13.01 18.67
CA ARG A 148 10.96 13.58 18.17
C ARG A 148 9.81 13.44 19.17
N SER A 149 10.07 12.92 20.37
CA SER A 149 9.04 12.61 21.38
C SER A 149 7.94 11.67 20.85
N ARG A 150 8.31 10.65 20.07
CA ARG A 150 7.39 9.64 19.50
C ARG A 150 7.69 8.25 20.04
N ASP A 151 6.69 7.37 20.02
CA ASP A 151 6.86 5.96 20.39
C ASP A 151 7.71 5.23 19.33
N PRO A 152 8.78 4.51 19.71
CA PRO A 152 9.55 3.65 18.80
C PRO A 152 8.76 2.52 18.12
N LYS A 153 7.52 2.26 18.55
CA LYS A 153 6.60 1.29 17.93
C LYS A 153 5.67 1.91 16.88
N GLU A 154 5.66 3.23 16.75
CA GLU A 154 4.88 3.93 15.74
C GLU A 154 5.63 4.07 14.41
N PRO A 155 4.90 4.23 13.29
CA PRO A 155 5.50 4.54 11.99
C PRO A 155 6.37 5.80 12.00
N LEU A 156 7.38 5.81 11.12
CA LEU A 156 8.32 6.92 11.00
C LEU A 156 7.61 8.26 10.70
N TRP A 157 6.59 8.23 9.85
CA TRP A 157 5.83 9.41 9.42
C TRP A 157 4.34 9.24 9.72
N GLN A 158 3.66 10.37 9.83
CA GLN A 158 2.20 10.42 9.84
C GLN A 158 1.75 10.86 8.46
N PRO A 159 0.64 10.30 7.94
CA PRO A 159 0.08 10.76 6.68
C PRO A 159 -0.29 12.24 6.77
N ALA A 160 0.00 13.01 5.73
CA ALA A 160 -0.18 14.46 5.73
C ALA A 160 -1.52 14.92 5.12
N PHE A 161 -2.17 14.07 4.33
CA PHE A 161 -3.39 14.41 3.61
C PHE A 161 -4.22 13.17 3.25
N GLY A 162 -5.50 13.42 3.02
CA GLY A 162 -6.52 12.49 2.59
C GLY A 162 -7.87 13.20 2.59
N HIS A 163 -8.86 12.62 1.92
CA HIS A 163 -10.24 13.13 1.95
C HIS A 163 -10.82 13.11 3.36
N ASN A 164 -10.51 12.06 4.13
CA ASN A 164 -10.83 11.97 5.56
C ASN A 164 -9.64 11.37 6.32
N MET A 165 -9.03 12.15 7.21
CA MET A 165 -7.84 11.73 7.95
C MET A 165 -8.11 10.60 8.96
N ASP A 166 -9.30 10.53 9.55
CA ASP A 166 -9.63 9.46 10.50
C ASP A 166 -9.73 8.12 9.75
N ASP A 167 -10.31 8.13 8.55
CA ASP A 167 -10.39 6.96 7.68
C ASP A 167 -9.00 6.57 7.14
N VAL A 168 -8.14 7.55 6.79
CA VAL A 168 -6.74 7.27 6.40
C VAL A 168 -6.01 6.52 7.51
N LEU A 169 -6.07 7.03 8.74
CA LEU A 169 -5.40 6.41 9.88
C LEU A 169 -5.96 5.01 10.18
N THR A 170 -7.26 4.84 10.06
CA THR A 170 -7.94 3.54 10.23
C THR A 170 -7.51 2.54 9.16
N THR A 171 -7.53 2.94 7.89
CA THR A 171 -7.09 2.10 6.76
C THR A 171 -5.62 1.71 6.88
N ILE A 172 -4.74 2.63 7.27
CA ILE A 172 -3.33 2.32 7.54
C ILE A 172 -3.21 1.31 8.68
N ALA A 173 -3.93 1.51 9.79
CA ALA A 173 -3.88 0.59 10.93
C ALA A 173 -4.36 -0.83 10.56
N HIS A 174 -5.40 -0.94 9.72
CA HIS A 174 -5.86 -2.23 9.19
C HIS A 174 -4.81 -2.85 8.26
N MET A 175 -4.20 -2.08 7.37
CA MET A 175 -3.14 -2.55 6.47
C MET A 175 -1.90 -3.06 7.23
N GLN A 176 -1.58 -2.50 8.41
CA GLN A 176 -0.46 -2.96 9.23
C GLN A 176 -0.59 -4.40 9.70
N GLU A 177 -1.82 -4.92 9.89
CA GLU A 177 -2.06 -6.33 10.24
C GLU A 177 -1.56 -7.26 9.11
N TYR A 178 -1.87 -6.89 7.87
CA TYR A 178 -1.45 -7.62 6.66
C TYR A 178 0.05 -7.57 6.46
N ASP A 179 0.67 -6.42 6.71
CA ASP A 179 2.12 -6.30 6.66
C ASP A 179 2.81 -7.24 7.66
N GLY A 180 2.15 -7.53 8.79
CA GLY A 180 2.59 -8.48 9.81
C GLY A 180 2.69 -9.93 9.37
N ASP A 181 2.03 -10.31 8.28
CA ASP A 181 1.96 -11.69 7.81
C ASP A 181 3.03 -11.97 6.74
N ASP A 182 3.93 -12.91 7.00
CA ASP A 182 4.98 -13.34 6.07
C ASP A 182 4.44 -13.99 4.78
N SER A 183 3.16 -14.35 4.72
CA SER A 183 2.46 -14.79 3.50
C SER A 183 1.89 -13.65 2.66
N ILE A 184 2.03 -12.39 3.10
CA ILE A 184 1.48 -11.23 2.42
C ILE A 184 2.58 -10.22 2.11
N PHE A 185 2.64 -9.78 0.85
CA PHE A 185 3.53 -8.70 0.42
C PHE A 185 2.72 -7.43 0.16
N VAL A 186 2.88 -6.43 1.03
CA VAL A 186 2.23 -5.11 0.88
C VAL A 186 3.01 -4.23 -0.09
N ILE A 187 2.31 -3.74 -1.13
CA ILE A 187 2.81 -2.86 -2.19
C ILE A 187 1.96 -1.58 -2.22
N LEU A 188 2.61 -0.42 -2.17
CA LEU A 188 1.98 0.89 -2.39
C LEU A 188 2.21 1.37 -3.82
N ALA A 189 1.30 2.19 -4.35
CA ALA A 189 1.45 2.75 -5.70
C ALA A 189 2.69 3.63 -5.86
N HIS A 190 3.12 4.28 -4.76
CA HIS A 190 4.24 5.20 -4.71
C HIS A 190 5.49 4.65 -4.00
N ASP A 191 5.57 3.34 -3.74
CA ASP A 191 6.75 2.75 -3.10
C ASP A 191 7.99 2.84 -4.02
N PRO A 192 9.03 3.63 -3.66
CA PRO A 192 10.23 3.75 -4.48
C PRO A 192 11.03 2.45 -4.56
N ALA A 193 10.90 1.54 -3.58
CA ALA A 193 11.63 0.27 -3.54
C ALA A 193 11.28 -0.62 -4.75
N LEU A 194 10.05 -0.51 -5.26
CA LEU A 194 9.59 -1.26 -6.42
C LEU A 194 10.23 -0.84 -7.74
N ARG A 195 10.96 0.30 -7.77
CA ARG A 195 11.75 0.73 -8.94
C ARG A 195 13.16 0.15 -8.96
N SER A 196 13.50 -0.71 -8.00
CA SER A 196 14.81 -1.36 -7.95
C SER A 196 14.99 -2.29 -9.16
N PRO A 197 16.20 -2.39 -9.76
CA PRO A 197 16.43 -3.17 -10.98
C PRO A 197 16.07 -4.66 -10.91
N GLY A 198 15.97 -5.25 -9.71
CA GLY A 198 15.62 -6.65 -9.48
C GLY A 198 14.11 -6.94 -9.45
N VAL A 199 13.27 -5.91 -9.49
CA VAL A 199 11.81 -6.05 -9.44
C VAL A 199 11.28 -6.32 -10.84
N PRO A 200 10.55 -7.43 -11.07
CA PRO A 200 9.94 -7.73 -12.35
C PRO A 200 8.88 -6.69 -12.72
N PHE A 201 8.84 -6.33 -13.99
CA PHE A 201 7.78 -5.53 -14.58
C PHE A 201 7.07 -6.32 -15.67
N PHE A 202 5.85 -5.92 -15.99
CA PHE A 202 5.08 -6.49 -17.08
C PHE A 202 5.94 -6.63 -18.35
N PRO A 203 5.94 -7.79 -19.03
CA PRO A 203 5.01 -8.92 -18.87
C PRO A 203 5.41 -9.98 -17.83
N GLU A 204 6.48 -9.78 -17.08
CA GLU A 204 6.91 -10.73 -16.05
C GLU A 204 5.96 -10.72 -14.85
N SER A 205 5.81 -11.88 -14.21
CA SER A 205 4.98 -12.06 -13.03
C SER A 205 5.80 -11.90 -11.75
N ILE A 206 5.10 -11.54 -10.67
CA ILE A 206 5.60 -11.58 -9.29
C ILE A 206 4.87 -12.61 -8.44
N ASN A 207 4.16 -13.58 -9.06
CA ASN A 207 3.39 -14.58 -8.30
C ASN A 207 4.28 -15.38 -7.34
N ASP A 208 5.54 -15.61 -7.71
CA ASP A 208 6.57 -16.30 -6.93
C ASP A 208 7.38 -15.36 -6.01
N TRP A 209 6.89 -14.14 -5.71
CA TRP A 209 7.59 -13.12 -4.93
C TRP A 209 8.19 -13.65 -3.61
N LYS A 210 7.47 -14.58 -2.97
CA LYS A 210 7.87 -15.15 -1.68
C LYS A 210 9.06 -16.09 -1.83
N GLU A 211 9.05 -16.94 -2.84
CA GLU A 211 10.17 -17.84 -3.18
C GLU A 211 11.42 -17.01 -3.56
N ARG A 212 11.22 -15.95 -4.35
CA ARG A 212 12.28 -15.03 -4.76
C ARG A 212 12.80 -14.14 -3.63
N GLY A 213 12.11 -14.08 -2.49
CA GLY A 213 12.49 -13.25 -1.35
C GLY A 213 12.22 -11.75 -1.50
N LEU A 214 11.45 -11.33 -2.53
CA LEU A 214 11.18 -9.91 -2.81
C LEU A 214 10.56 -9.18 -1.61
N GLY A 215 9.59 -9.82 -0.96
CA GLY A 215 8.92 -9.24 0.22
C GLY A 215 9.86 -9.01 1.41
N LYS A 216 10.94 -9.80 1.55
CA LYS A 216 11.96 -9.59 2.59
C LYS A 216 12.96 -8.51 2.18
N GLU A 217 13.39 -8.55 0.93
CA GLU A 217 14.36 -7.60 0.36
C GLU A 217 13.83 -6.16 0.39
N LEU A 218 12.58 -5.96 -0.02
CA LEU A 218 12.02 -4.63 -0.27
C LEU A 218 11.40 -3.97 0.97
N ARG A 219 10.99 -4.76 1.98
CA ARG A 219 10.23 -4.28 3.16
C ARG A 219 10.85 -3.07 3.86
N TRP A 220 12.17 -3.06 3.95
CA TRP A 220 12.96 -2.03 4.64
C TRP A 220 13.90 -1.25 3.72
N ALA A 221 13.82 -1.46 2.40
CA ALA A 221 14.71 -0.81 1.42
C ALA A 221 14.63 0.73 1.49
N TRP A 222 13.44 1.27 1.77
CA TRP A 222 13.16 2.69 1.93
C TRP A 222 13.99 3.38 3.02
N ILE A 223 14.49 2.64 4.04
CA ILE A 223 15.37 3.21 5.06
C ILE A 223 16.67 3.75 4.44
N GLY A 224 17.15 3.11 3.37
CA GLY A 224 18.30 3.59 2.62
C GLY A 224 18.07 4.98 2.02
N ASP A 225 16.87 5.25 1.51
CA ASP A 225 16.49 6.56 0.95
C ASP A 225 16.46 7.64 2.03
N VAL A 226 15.84 7.32 3.18
CA VAL A 226 15.82 8.23 4.34
C VAL A 226 17.22 8.59 4.80
N MET A 227 18.10 7.59 4.89
CA MET A 227 19.48 7.79 5.31
C MET A 227 20.28 8.64 4.34
N ARG A 228 20.11 8.44 3.03
CA ARG A 228 20.75 9.28 2.01
C ARG A 228 20.26 10.73 2.06
N ALA A 229 18.96 10.94 2.24
CA ALA A 229 18.37 12.27 2.31
C ALA A 229 18.81 13.07 3.55
N SER A 230 19.03 12.40 4.69
CA SER A 230 19.43 13.05 5.95
C SER A 230 20.86 13.62 6.00
N LYS A 231 21.64 13.46 4.93
CA LYS A 231 23.02 13.98 4.81
C LYS A 231 23.14 15.29 4.03
N GLY A 232 22.04 15.76 3.43
CA GLY A 232 21.94 17.09 2.85
C GLY A 232 21.59 18.11 3.93
#